data_AF-A0A6L3ZD57-F1
#
_entry.id   AF-A0A6L3ZD57-F1
#
_cell.length_a   1.000
_cell.length_b   1.000
_cell.length_c   1.000
_cell.angle_alpha   90.00
_cell.angle_beta   90.00
_cell.angle_gamma   90.00
#
_symmetry.space_group_name_H-M   'P 1'
#
loop_
_entity.id
_entity.type
_entity.pdbx_description
1 polymer ?
#
loop_
_entity_poly.entity_id
_entity_poly.type
_entity_poly.pdbx_seq_one_letter_code
_entity_poly.pdbx_strand_id
1 'polypeptide(L)'
;MHRKFNLSAFTSHFIATVILAIKMNHLLFISTIIFLTSCRQSNNNDDSERAEKQTETSTKFEVSQTEQETRNKVIIEKTDSPNFYFSSVEHQADSLLVFYENATDSSLANRIKWEQKFFCAFPSSFKGMQSLFGYDNEIGAAPLYDYPKGENVIQYFSQLESIPDSAYYDKYIRINIDGIWEADNIREAFDFANRLTTDTENACKVLSTFSDKEIKSVFHFIFDGPHPKNKYNEKLYENLKLAIAGQNQRLSRLLTDTYGKLVAEDNGHGH
;
A
#
# COMPACT_ATOMS: atom_id res chain seq x y z
N MET A 1 -38.00 -40.09 -12.26
CA MET A 1 -38.35 -38.71 -11.83
C MET A 1 -37.16 -38.14 -11.05
N HIS A 2 -36.22 -37.48 -11.71
CA HIS A 2 -35.06 -36.84 -11.05
C HIS A 2 -35.27 -35.33 -11.00
N ARG A 3 -35.41 -34.77 -9.80
CA ARG A 3 -35.39 -33.32 -9.55
C ARG A 3 -33.95 -32.84 -9.53
N LYS A 4 -33.57 -32.00 -10.48
CA LYS A 4 -32.33 -31.22 -10.45
C LYS A 4 -32.49 -30.11 -9.40
N PHE A 5 -31.64 -30.12 -8.37
CA PHE A 5 -31.52 -29.03 -7.42
C PHE A 5 -30.60 -27.96 -8.01
N ASN A 6 -31.07 -26.72 -8.04
CA ASN A 6 -30.37 -25.58 -8.64
C ASN A 6 -29.58 -24.85 -7.54
N LEU A 7 -28.28 -25.16 -7.44
CA LEU A 7 -27.40 -24.68 -6.38
C LEU A 7 -26.96 -23.20 -6.56
N SER A 8 -27.22 -22.59 -7.72
CA SER A 8 -26.74 -21.23 -8.05
C SER A 8 -27.51 -20.10 -7.36
N ALA A 9 -28.72 -20.37 -6.84
CA ALA A 9 -29.54 -19.34 -6.18
C ALA A 9 -29.16 -19.11 -4.71
N PHE A 10 -28.48 -20.07 -4.06
CA PHE A 10 -28.15 -19.96 -2.64
C PHE A 10 -26.85 -19.20 -2.36
N THR A 11 -25.88 -19.22 -3.28
CA THR A 11 -24.59 -18.54 -3.09
C THR A 11 -24.69 -17.02 -3.28
N SER A 12 -25.56 -16.55 -4.17
CA SER A 12 -25.72 -15.11 -4.43
C SER A 12 -26.37 -14.34 -3.28
N HIS A 13 -27.24 -14.97 -2.48
CA HIS A 13 -27.91 -14.30 -1.37
C HIS A 13 -27.02 -14.20 -0.12
N PHE A 14 -26.14 -15.18 0.08
CA PHE A 14 -25.23 -15.20 1.23
C PHE A 14 -24.13 -14.13 1.10
N ILE A 15 -23.57 -13.94 -0.10
CA ILE A 15 -22.53 -12.94 -0.36
C ILE A 15 -23.09 -11.51 -0.22
N ALA A 16 -24.30 -11.25 -0.70
CA ALA A 16 -24.95 -9.93 -0.55
C ALA A 16 -25.20 -9.57 0.93
N THR A 17 -25.52 -10.56 1.77
CA THR A 17 -25.79 -10.35 3.20
C THR A 17 -24.50 -10.06 3.98
N VAL A 18 -23.39 -10.72 3.63
CA VAL A 18 -22.07 -10.49 4.26
C VAL A 18 -21.50 -9.11 3.89
N ILE A 19 -21.66 -8.66 2.64
CA ILE A 19 -21.20 -7.33 2.19
C ILE A 19 -22.00 -6.20 2.87
N LEU A 20 -23.30 -6.38 3.14
CA LEU A 20 -24.09 -5.39 3.88
C LEU A 20 -23.68 -5.30 5.36
N ALA A 21 -23.35 -6.43 5.99
CA ALA A 21 -22.91 -6.47 7.39
C ALA A 21 -21.56 -5.76 7.60
N ILE A 22 -20.63 -5.86 6.63
CA ILE A 22 -19.32 -5.18 6.70
C ILE A 22 -19.46 -3.66 6.54
N LYS A 23 -20.37 -3.18 5.68
CA LYS A 23 -20.62 -1.73 5.50
C LYS A 23 -21.33 -1.08 6.70
N MET A 24 -22.18 -1.81 7.42
CA MET A 24 -22.89 -1.25 8.59
C MET A 24 -21.99 -1.09 9.83
N ASN A 25 -20.92 -1.89 9.95
CA ASN A 25 -20.02 -1.80 11.12
C ASN A 25 -19.02 -0.64 11.03
N HIS A 26 -18.73 -0.15 9.82
CA HIS A 26 -17.85 1.00 9.60
C HIS A 26 -18.55 2.35 9.77
N LEU A 27 -19.88 2.39 9.66
CA LEU A 27 -20.66 3.63 9.81
C LEU A 27 -20.98 3.97 11.29
N LEU A 28 -20.86 3.00 12.20
CA LEU A 28 -21.15 3.20 13.63
C LEU A 28 -19.99 3.77 14.43
N PHE A 29 -18.79 3.87 13.85
CA PHE A 29 -17.59 4.37 14.57
C PHE A 29 -17.29 5.87 14.40
N ILE A 30 -18.07 6.60 13.56
CA ILE A 30 -17.81 8.02 13.28
C ILE A 30 -18.80 8.97 14.01
N SER A 31 -19.77 8.45 14.77
CA SER A 31 -20.85 9.27 15.36
C SER A 31 -20.69 9.64 16.85
N THR A 32 -19.49 9.57 17.43
CA THR A 32 -19.31 9.80 18.88
C THR A 32 -18.16 10.75 19.26
N ILE A 33 -17.86 11.77 18.45
CA ILE A 33 -17.01 12.90 18.88
C ILE A 33 -17.54 14.23 18.35
N ILE A 34 -18.75 14.62 18.75
CA ILE A 34 -19.21 16.01 18.68
C ILE A 34 -20.08 16.29 19.91
N PHE A 35 -19.48 16.77 20.99
CA PHE A 35 -20.06 17.53 22.12
C PHE A 35 -18.88 17.62 23.11
N LEU A 36 -18.13 18.72 23.23
CA LEU A 36 -18.48 19.86 24.08
C LEU A 36 -17.41 20.96 23.91
N THR A 37 -17.68 22.02 23.15
CA THR A 37 -17.08 23.35 23.40
C THR A 37 -18.05 24.43 22.96
N SER A 38 -18.99 24.80 23.83
CA SER A 38 -19.64 26.11 23.78
C SER A 38 -20.25 26.42 25.13
N CYS A 39 -19.62 27.36 25.84
CA CYS A 39 -20.28 28.49 26.50
C CYS A 39 -19.19 29.38 27.10
N ARG A 40 -18.75 30.37 26.30
CA ARG A 40 -18.01 31.54 26.78
C ARG A 40 -19.06 32.62 27.02
N GLN A 41 -19.41 32.86 28.28
CA GLN A 41 -20.21 34.02 28.66
C GLN A 41 -19.58 34.70 29.87
N SER A 42 -19.27 35.97 29.66
CA SER A 42 -18.76 36.95 30.61
C SER A 42 -19.73 37.13 31.78
N ASN A 43 -19.19 37.24 32.99
CA ASN A 43 -19.62 38.23 33.99
C ASN A 43 -18.56 38.43 35.08
N ASN A 44 -18.49 39.67 35.54
CA ASN A 44 -17.60 40.18 36.58
C ASN A 44 -18.06 39.84 38.00
N ASN A 45 -17.10 39.99 38.92
CA ASN A 45 -17.17 40.30 40.36
C ASN A 45 -16.96 39.17 41.39
N ASP A 46 -15.98 39.50 42.24
CA ASP A 46 -15.81 39.31 43.70
C ASP A 46 -15.64 37.91 44.32
N ASP A 47 -14.47 37.80 44.98
CA ASP A 47 -14.17 37.24 46.29
C ASP A 47 -15.08 36.13 46.84
N SER A 48 -14.50 34.94 47.03
CA SER A 48 -14.44 34.28 48.34
C SER A 48 -13.78 32.90 48.24
N GLU A 49 -12.63 32.80 48.89
CA GLU A 49 -12.15 31.68 49.70
C GLU A 49 -13.11 30.47 49.88
N ARG A 50 -12.74 29.30 49.32
CA ARG A 50 -12.74 28.04 50.09
C ARG A 50 -11.96 26.94 49.39
N ALA A 51 -11.00 26.40 50.12
CA ALA A 51 -10.32 25.17 49.80
C ALA A 51 -11.28 23.98 49.89
N GLU A 52 -11.27 23.12 48.87
CA GLU A 52 -11.68 21.74 49.06
C GLU A 52 -10.90 20.80 48.14
N LYS A 53 -10.54 19.68 48.75
CA LYS A 53 -9.46 18.77 48.43
C LYS A 53 -10.09 17.57 47.75
N GLN A 54 -9.91 17.41 46.44
CA GLN A 54 -10.30 16.18 45.74
C GLN A 54 -9.06 15.40 45.31
N THR A 55 -8.96 14.22 45.91
CA THR A 55 -7.93 13.21 45.71
C THR A 55 -8.40 12.34 44.55
N GLU A 56 -7.88 12.58 43.35
CA GLU A 56 -8.12 11.68 42.21
C GLU A 56 -7.08 10.56 42.21
N THR A 57 -7.58 9.36 42.46
CA THR A 57 -6.84 8.10 42.42
C THR A 57 -6.51 7.75 40.97
N SER A 58 -5.32 8.14 40.53
CA SER A 58 -4.73 7.76 39.25
C SER A 58 -4.48 6.24 39.23
N THR A 59 -5.35 5.51 38.53
CA THR A 59 -5.17 4.08 38.28
C THR A 59 -4.22 3.94 37.09
N LYS A 60 -2.94 3.68 37.40
CA LYS A 60 -1.89 3.33 36.44
C LYS A 60 -2.32 2.11 35.61
N PHE A 61 -2.65 2.35 34.33
CA PHE A 61 -2.64 1.32 33.30
C PHE A 61 -1.19 1.06 32.91
N GLU A 62 -0.54 0.12 33.58
CA GLU A 62 0.85 -0.29 33.36
C GLU A 62 0.90 -1.64 32.61
N VAL A 63 0.21 -1.70 31.45
CA VAL A 63 0.23 -2.86 30.55
C VAL A 63 0.24 -2.36 29.11
N SER A 64 1.42 -2.05 28.56
CA SER A 64 1.62 -2.00 27.09
C SER A 64 3.07 -1.74 26.61
N GLN A 65 4.02 -1.39 27.47
CA GLN A 65 5.37 -1.01 27.00
C GLN A 65 6.25 -2.23 26.61
N THR A 66 6.00 -3.40 27.18
CA THR A 66 6.86 -4.58 26.99
C THR A 66 6.70 -5.25 25.60
N GLU A 67 5.54 -5.12 24.96
CA GLU A 67 5.32 -5.66 23.61
C GLU A 67 5.97 -4.80 22.52
N GLN A 68 6.04 -3.48 22.73
CA GLN A 68 6.59 -2.53 21.77
C GLN A 68 8.13 -2.54 21.75
N GLU A 69 8.78 -2.74 22.90
CA GLU A 69 10.24 -2.90 22.98
C GLU A 69 10.73 -4.23 22.39
N THR A 70 9.92 -5.30 22.50
CA THR A 70 10.24 -6.59 21.87
C THR A 70 10.15 -6.50 20.34
N ARG A 71 9.28 -5.62 19.81
CA ARG A 71 9.15 -5.34 18.36
C ARG A 71 10.41 -4.71 17.77
N ASN A 72 11.06 -3.79 18.50
CA ASN A 72 12.22 -3.05 17.99
C ASN A 72 13.55 -3.81 18.07
N LYS A 73 13.68 -4.80 18.95
CA LYS A 73 14.96 -5.51 19.15
C LYS A 73 15.17 -6.74 18.27
N VAL A 74 14.11 -7.25 17.61
CA VAL A 74 14.16 -8.47 16.79
C VAL A 74 14.38 -8.18 15.29
N ILE A 75 14.27 -6.93 14.83
CA ILE A 75 14.19 -6.57 13.40
C ILE A 75 15.47 -5.86 12.93
N ILE A 76 16.66 -6.40 13.19
CA ILE A 76 17.88 -6.00 12.43
C ILE A 76 18.77 -7.23 12.24
N GLU A 77 18.19 -8.33 11.77
CA GLU A 77 18.98 -9.35 11.09
C GLU A 77 18.63 -9.27 9.62
N LYS A 78 19.67 -9.29 8.77
CA LYS A 78 19.53 -9.44 7.32
C LYS A 78 18.46 -10.49 7.07
N THR A 79 17.42 -10.11 6.35
CA THR A 79 16.44 -11.09 5.87
C THR A 79 17.16 -11.99 4.88
N ASP A 80 17.64 -13.13 5.36
CA ASP A 80 18.12 -14.23 4.54
C ASP A 80 16.91 -14.76 3.76
N SER A 81 16.59 -14.05 2.69
CA SER A 81 15.48 -14.33 1.81
C SER A 81 15.75 -15.71 1.20
N PRO A 82 14.94 -16.74 1.51
CA PRO A 82 15.14 -18.05 0.91
C PRO A 82 15.08 -17.89 -0.61
N ASN A 83 16.11 -18.38 -1.29
CA ASN A 83 16.13 -18.40 -2.74
C ASN A 83 15.11 -19.44 -3.22
N PHE A 84 13.91 -18.98 -3.58
CA PHE A 84 12.88 -19.84 -4.14
C PHE A 84 13.20 -20.15 -5.60
N TYR A 85 13.27 -21.43 -5.92
CA TYR A 85 13.30 -21.90 -7.30
C TYR A 85 11.89 -22.33 -7.69
N PHE A 86 11.25 -21.57 -8.57
CA PHE A 86 9.97 -21.92 -9.15
C PHE A 86 10.20 -22.60 -10.50
N SER A 87 9.56 -23.76 -10.69
CA SER A 87 9.65 -24.53 -11.93
C SER A 87 8.92 -23.87 -13.11
N SER A 88 7.97 -22.98 -12.82
CA SER A 88 7.21 -22.20 -13.82
C SER A 88 6.59 -20.95 -13.18
N VAL A 89 6.01 -20.08 -14.00
CA VAL A 89 5.30 -18.87 -13.55
C VAL A 89 4.02 -19.24 -12.79
N GLU A 90 3.34 -20.31 -13.19
CA GLU A 90 2.16 -20.84 -12.49
C GLU A 90 2.52 -21.34 -11.09
N HIS A 91 3.65 -22.04 -10.95
CA HIS A 91 4.12 -22.48 -9.64
C HIS A 91 4.48 -21.28 -8.73
N GLN A 92 5.03 -20.20 -9.30
CA GLN A 92 5.25 -18.96 -8.54
C GLN A 92 3.92 -18.32 -8.13
N ALA A 93 2.94 -18.24 -9.03
CA ALA A 93 1.61 -17.71 -8.75
C ALA A 93 0.88 -18.48 -7.64
N ASP A 94 0.86 -19.81 -7.73
CA ASP A 94 0.26 -20.69 -6.71
C ASP A 94 0.95 -20.50 -5.34
N SER A 95 2.29 -20.41 -5.34
CA SER A 95 3.05 -20.16 -4.11
C SER A 95 2.73 -18.82 -3.48
N LEU A 96 2.61 -17.75 -4.30
CA LEU A 96 2.24 -16.42 -3.84
C LEU A 96 0.89 -16.40 -3.15
N LEU A 97 -0.10 -17.08 -3.73
CA LEU A 97 -1.45 -17.18 -3.17
C LEU A 97 -1.44 -17.93 -1.84
N VAL A 98 -0.75 -19.06 -1.77
CA VAL A 98 -0.61 -19.81 -0.53
C VAL A 98 0.07 -18.96 0.54
N PHE A 99 1.12 -18.20 0.20
CA PHE A 99 1.79 -17.34 1.18
C PHE A 99 0.91 -16.17 1.63
N TYR A 100 0.19 -15.56 0.70
CA TYR A 100 -0.79 -14.50 0.98
C TYR A 100 -1.89 -14.98 1.93
N GLU A 101 -2.59 -16.07 1.58
CA GLU A 101 -3.68 -16.64 2.38
C GLU A 101 -3.21 -17.05 3.78
N ASN A 102 -2.05 -17.70 3.87
CA ASN A 102 -1.49 -18.06 5.17
C ASN A 102 -1.09 -16.83 5.99
N ALA A 103 -0.63 -15.74 5.37
CA ALA A 103 -0.26 -14.54 6.09
C ALA A 103 -1.49 -13.79 6.64
N THR A 104 -2.60 -13.74 5.87
CA THR A 104 -3.84 -13.09 6.29
C THR A 104 -4.57 -13.84 7.41
N ASP A 105 -4.47 -15.18 7.43
CA ASP A 105 -5.22 -16.02 8.39
C ASP A 105 -4.41 -16.41 9.64
N SER A 106 -3.15 -15.97 9.72
CA SER A 106 -2.23 -16.36 10.78
C SER A 106 -2.20 -15.42 11.99
N SER A 107 -1.79 -15.96 13.14
CA SER A 107 -1.35 -15.15 14.28
C SER A 107 -0.17 -14.23 13.92
N LEU A 108 0.09 -13.19 14.70
CA LEU A 108 1.15 -12.21 14.42
C LEU A 108 2.53 -12.86 14.15
N ALA A 109 2.96 -13.81 14.99
CA ALA A 109 4.25 -14.47 14.83
C ALA A 109 4.34 -15.30 13.52
N ASN A 110 3.26 -15.99 13.15
CA ASN A 110 3.21 -16.77 11.92
C ASN A 110 3.07 -15.89 10.68
N ARG A 111 2.31 -14.78 10.78
CA ARG A 111 2.16 -13.80 9.70
C ARG A 111 3.50 -13.24 9.25
N ILE A 112 4.40 -12.86 10.17
CA ILE A 112 5.75 -12.36 9.83
C ILE A 112 6.49 -13.38 8.94
N LYS A 113 6.46 -14.66 9.30
CA LYS A 113 7.09 -15.73 8.53
C LYS A 113 6.48 -15.87 7.13
N TRP A 114 5.16 -15.75 7.01
CA TRP A 114 4.47 -15.85 5.73
C TRP A 114 4.66 -14.61 4.85
N GLU A 115 4.64 -13.41 5.44
CA GLU A 115 4.99 -12.16 4.77
C GLU A 115 6.41 -12.18 4.22
N GLN A 116 7.38 -12.72 4.95
CA GLN A 116 8.74 -12.91 4.44
C GLN A 116 8.76 -13.84 3.22
N LYS A 117 8.05 -14.97 3.26
CA LYS A 117 7.97 -15.89 2.11
C LYS A 117 7.27 -15.24 0.92
N PHE A 118 6.15 -14.56 1.18
CA PHE A 118 5.40 -13.79 0.19
C PHE A 118 6.31 -12.75 -0.47
N PHE A 119 6.97 -11.92 0.32
CA PHE A 119 7.89 -10.89 -0.15
C PHE A 119 8.99 -11.50 -1.01
N CYS A 120 9.62 -12.61 -0.60
CA CYS A 120 10.66 -13.27 -1.36
C CYS A 120 10.17 -13.84 -2.69
N ALA A 121 8.96 -14.41 -2.71
CA ALA A 121 8.33 -14.96 -3.92
C ALA A 121 7.78 -13.88 -4.85
N PHE A 122 7.49 -12.68 -4.35
CA PHE A 122 6.94 -11.58 -5.15
C PHE A 122 7.97 -11.11 -6.20
N PRO A 123 7.53 -10.77 -7.43
CA PRO A 123 8.42 -10.30 -8.48
C PRO A 123 9.37 -9.19 -8.03
N SER A 124 10.54 -9.12 -8.65
CA SER A 124 11.56 -8.10 -8.38
C SER A 124 11.87 -7.23 -9.60
N SER A 125 11.04 -7.31 -10.65
CA SER A 125 11.18 -6.55 -11.89
C SER A 125 9.82 -6.35 -12.55
N PHE A 126 9.70 -5.32 -13.38
CA PHE A 126 8.49 -5.05 -14.15
C PHE A 126 8.08 -6.25 -15.03
N LYS A 127 9.03 -6.85 -15.75
CA LYS A 127 8.77 -8.06 -16.56
C LYS A 127 8.21 -9.22 -15.73
N GLY A 128 8.68 -9.38 -14.49
CA GLY A 128 8.14 -10.36 -13.56
C GLY A 128 6.70 -10.04 -13.15
N MET A 129 6.38 -8.76 -12.97
CA MET A 129 5.00 -8.32 -12.75
C MET A 129 4.12 -8.63 -13.96
N GLN A 130 4.54 -8.29 -15.18
CA GLN A 130 3.80 -8.62 -16.41
C GLN A 130 3.56 -10.12 -16.54
N SER A 131 4.58 -10.93 -16.26
CA SER A 131 4.49 -12.40 -16.37
C SER A 131 3.48 -13.00 -15.38
N LEU A 132 3.25 -12.37 -14.22
CA LEU A 132 2.32 -12.87 -13.20
C LEU A 132 0.94 -12.21 -13.26
N PHE A 133 0.86 -10.91 -13.54
CA PHE A 133 -0.35 -10.09 -13.37
C PHE A 133 -0.83 -9.40 -14.65
N GLY A 134 0.00 -9.37 -15.70
CA GLY A 134 -0.26 -8.62 -16.93
C GLY A 134 -1.07 -9.40 -17.96
N TYR A 135 -1.25 -8.78 -19.12
CA TYR A 135 -1.85 -9.39 -20.29
C TYR A 135 -0.91 -9.23 -21.48
N ASP A 136 -0.67 -10.32 -22.19
CA ASP A 136 0.11 -10.32 -23.43
C ASP A 136 -0.80 -10.69 -24.61
N ASN A 137 -0.69 -9.98 -25.74
CA ASN A 137 -1.56 -10.21 -26.90
C ASN A 137 -1.32 -11.58 -27.58
N GLU A 138 -0.13 -12.16 -27.42
CA GLU A 138 0.25 -13.44 -28.02
C GLU A 138 0.01 -14.62 -27.05
N ILE A 139 0.35 -14.42 -25.77
CA ILE A 139 0.29 -15.47 -24.73
C ILE A 139 -1.06 -15.47 -24.01
N GLY A 140 -1.71 -14.31 -23.91
CA GLY A 140 -2.96 -14.09 -23.18
C GLY A 140 -2.75 -13.60 -21.75
N ALA A 141 -3.74 -13.86 -20.91
CA ALA A 141 -3.75 -13.46 -19.51
C ALA A 141 -2.70 -14.23 -18.68
N ALA A 142 -1.94 -13.51 -17.85
CA ALA A 142 -1.04 -14.12 -16.88
C ALA A 142 -1.80 -14.86 -15.75
N PRO A 143 -1.14 -15.77 -14.99
CA PRO A 143 -1.83 -16.60 -13.99
C PRO A 143 -2.58 -15.86 -12.88
N LEU A 144 -2.17 -14.62 -12.56
CA LEU A 144 -2.82 -13.73 -11.59
C LEU A 144 -3.40 -12.48 -12.26
N TYR A 145 -3.81 -12.56 -13.53
CA TYR A 145 -4.48 -11.45 -14.22
C TYR A 145 -5.89 -11.18 -13.67
N ASP A 146 -6.63 -12.21 -13.23
CA ASP A 146 -8.04 -12.04 -12.91
C ASP A 146 -8.30 -11.24 -11.62
N TYR A 147 -9.28 -10.33 -11.69
CA TYR A 147 -9.84 -9.61 -10.55
C TYR A 147 -10.83 -10.48 -9.75
N PRO A 148 -10.88 -10.38 -8.40
CA PRO A 148 -10.07 -9.52 -7.52
C PRO A 148 -8.75 -10.16 -7.08
N LYS A 149 -8.46 -11.38 -7.54
CA LYS A 149 -7.39 -12.20 -6.98
C LYS A 149 -6.01 -11.59 -7.20
N GLY A 150 -5.71 -11.17 -8.43
CA GLY A 150 -4.46 -10.48 -8.77
C GLY A 150 -4.29 -9.16 -8.05
N GLU A 151 -5.32 -8.30 -8.11
CA GLU A 151 -5.30 -6.98 -7.47
C GLU A 151 -5.10 -7.08 -5.95
N ASN A 152 -5.76 -8.01 -5.26
CA ASN A 152 -5.58 -8.22 -3.83
C ASN A 152 -4.14 -8.64 -3.48
N VAL A 153 -3.49 -9.45 -4.32
CA VAL A 153 -2.10 -9.88 -4.12
C VAL A 153 -1.14 -8.70 -4.29
N ILE A 154 -1.35 -7.84 -5.30
CA ILE A 154 -0.57 -6.62 -5.50
C ILE A 154 -0.79 -5.64 -4.34
N GLN A 155 -2.05 -5.42 -3.94
CA GLN A 155 -2.39 -4.57 -2.81
C GLN A 155 -1.78 -5.08 -1.51
N TYR A 156 -1.73 -6.40 -1.31
CA TYR A 156 -1.11 -6.98 -0.13
C TYR A 156 0.40 -6.72 -0.09
N PHE A 157 1.10 -6.81 -1.24
CA PHE A 157 2.51 -6.41 -1.32
C PHE A 157 2.70 -4.97 -0.87
N SER A 158 1.82 -4.06 -1.30
CA SER A 158 1.95 -2.65 -0.93
C SER A 158 1.69 -2.41 0.56
N GLN A 159 1.15 -3.38 1.33
CA GLN A 159 0.77 -3.27 2.74
C GLN A 159 1.69 -4.04 3.71
N LEU A 160 2.78 -4.66 3.22
CA LEU A 160 3.69 -5.42 4.08
C LEU A 160 4.34 -4.54 5.15
N GLU A 161 4.27 -4.97 6.40
CA GLU A 161 4.84 -4.25 7.55
C GLU A 161 6.04 -4.98 8.19
N SER A 162 6.18 -6.29 7.95
CA SER A 162 7.24 -7.10 8.59
C SER A 162 8.58 -7.12 7.85
N ILE A 163 8.67 -6.46 6.70
CA ILE A 163 9.87 -6.44 5.86
C ILE A 163 10.69 -5.19 6.17
N PRO A 164 12.03 -5.29 6.37
CA PRO A 164 12.86 -4.11 6.58
C PRO A 164 12.75 -3.12 5.41
N ASP A 165 12.52 -1.84 5.73
CA ASP A 165 12.27 -0.76 4.75
C ASP A 165 13.28 -0.75 3.59
N SER A 166 14.57 -0.96 3.90
CA SER A 166 15.63 -0.99 2.88
C SER A 166 15.41 -2.08 1.81
N ALA A 167 15.02 -3.29 2.23
CA ALA A 167 14.75 -4.40 1.31
C ALA A 167 13.41 -4.20 0.60
N TYR A 168 12.40 -3.76 1.34
CA TYR A 168 11.07 -3.49 0.81
C TYR A 168 11.12 -2.47 -0.34
N TYR A 169 11.71 -1.30 -0.08
CA TYR A 169 11.79 -0.24 -1.08
C TYR A 169 12.74 -0.57 -2.23
N ASP A 170 13.85 -1.28 -2.01
CA ASP A 170 14.71 -1.72 -3.13
C ASP A 170 13.92 -2.59 -4.11
N LYS A 171 13.16 -3.58 -3.60
CA LYS A 171 12.29 -4.41 -4.45
C LYS A 171 11.19 -3.59 -5.12
N TYR A 172 10.48 -2.75 -4.37
CA TYR A 172 9.38 -1.94 -4.90
C TYR A 172 9.86 -1.00 -6.01
N ILE A 173 11.01 -0.36 -5.84
CA ILE A 173 11.62 0.50 -6.86
C ILE A 173 12.00 -0.32 -8.10
N ARG A 174 12.66 -1.48 -7.94
CA ARG A 174 13.05 -2.35 -9.07
C ARG A 174 11.88 -2.86 -9.89
N ILE A 175 10.75 -3.14 -9.25
CA ILE A 175 9.51 -3.51 -9.92
C ILE A 175 9.02 -2.40 -10.86
N ASN A 176 9.26 -1.14 -10.50
CA ASN A 176 8.78 0.04 -11.25
C ASN A 176 9.77 0.54 -12.32
N ILE A 177 10.99 0.00 -12.37
CA ILE A 177 11.96 0.31 -13.42
C ILE A 177 11.51 -0.35 -14.73
N ASP A 178 11.59 0.42 -15.81
CA ASP A 178 11.07 0.12 -17.15
C ASP A 178 9.57 -0.19 -17.17
N GLY A 179 8.83 0.31 -16.16
CA GLY A 179 7.39 0.15 -16.06
C GLY A 179 6.64 0.99 -17.09
N ILE A 180 5.59 0.39 -17.64
CA ILE A 180 4.70 0.97 -18.64
C ILE A 180 3.27 0.74 -18.16
N TRP A 181 2.40 1.73 -18.35
CA TRP A 181 1.01 1.60 -17.98
C TRP A 181 0.27 0.57 -18.86
N GLU A 182 -0.51 -0.28 -18.21
CA GLU A 182 -1.49 -1.17 -18.83
C GLU A 182 -2.83 -0.97 -18.12
N ALA A 183 -3.95 -1.07 -18.83
CA ALA A 183 -5.27 -0.69 -18.31
C ALA A 183 -5.76 -1.50 -17.09
N ASP A 184 -5.18 -2.67 -16.87
CA ASP A 184 -5.64 -3.66 -15.89
C ASP A 184 -4.85 -3.57 -14.58
N ASN A 185 -4.18 -4.66 -14.17
CA ASN A 185 -3.47 -4.74 -12.88
C ASN A 185 -2.15 -3.96 -12.83
N ILE A 186 -1.63 -3.53 -13.98
CA ILE A 186 -0.31 -2.90 -14.11
C ILE A 186 -0.49 -1.41 -14.37
N ARG A 187 -0.80 -0.68 -13.29
CA ARG A 187 -1.09 0.75 -13.35
C ARG A 187 -0.44 1.50 -12.18
N GLU A 188 -0.23 2.80 -12.38
CA GLU A 188 0.11 3.76 -11.32
C GLU A 188 1.30 3.33 -10.43
N ALA A 189 2.28 2.65 -11.02
CA ALA A 189 3.44 2.13 -10.30
C ALA A 189 3.06 1.26 -9.07
N PHE A 190 1.96 0.52 -9.17
CA PHE A 190 1.43 -0.35 -8.12
C PHE A 190 1.14 0.34 -6.78
N ASP A 191 0.81 1.64 -6.78
CA ASP A 191 0.64 2.51 -5.60
C ASP A 191 1.97 3.05 -5.00
N PHE A 192 3.08 2.98 -5.72
CA PHE A 192 4.37 3.49 -5.22
C PHE A 192 4.36 4.99 -4.95
N ALA A 193 3.56 5.77 -5.70
CA ALA A 193 3.40 7.20 -5.48
C ALA A 193 2.82 7.52 -4.09
N ASN A 194 1.90 6.70 -3.58
CA ASN A 194 1.38 6.84 -2.23
C ASN A 194 2.48 6.57 -1.19
N ARG A 195 3.39 5.62 -1.43
CA ARG A 195 4.54 5.38 -0.55
C ARG A 195 5.53 6.53 -0.51
N LEU A 196 5.76 7.18 -1.65
CA LEU A 196 6.58 8.41 -1.72
C LEU A 196 5.99 9.59 -0.95
N THR A 197 4.70 9.58 -0.58
CA THR A 197 4.09 10.63 0.24
C THR A 197 3.89 10.22 1.70
N THR A 198 3.52 8.96 1.96
CA THR A 198 3.19 8.47 3.31
C THR A 198 4.41 8.01 4.10
N ASP A 199 5.47 7.55 3.45
CA ASP A 199 6.74 7.14 4.06
C ASP A 199 7.92 7.70 3.25
N THR A 200 7.88 9.03 3.13
CA THR A 200 8.74 9.80 2.21
C THR A 200 10.23 9.59 2.50
N GLU A 201 10.62 9.58 3.79
CA GLU A 201 12.04 9.49 4.19
C GLU A 201 12.67 8.17 3.75
N ASN A 202 12.06 7.04 4.11
CA ASN A 202 12.60 5.72 3.76
C ASN A 202 12.57 5.47 2.25
N ALA A 203 11.46 5.80 1.60
CA ALA A 203 11.33 5.64 0.15
C ALA A 203 12.38 6.49 -0.61
N CYS A 204 12.55 7.77 -0.24
CA CYS A 204 13.54 8.65 -0.86
C CYS A 204 14.97 8.21 -0.58
N LYS A 205 15.27 7.75 0.64
CA LYS A 205 16.59 7.25 1.01
C LYS A 205 17.02 6.12 0.08
N VAL A 206 16.16 5.11 -0.12
CA VAL A 206 16.47 3.98 -1.00
C VAL A 206 16.46 4.39 -2.47
N LEU A 207 15.47 5.17 -2.92
CA LEU A 207 15.38 5.66 -4.31
C LEU A 207 16.61 6.47 -4.72
N SER A 208 17.20 7.24 -3.80
CA SER A 208 18.39 8.03 -4.07
C SER A 208 19.63 7.21 -4.45
N THR A 209 19.66 5.92 -4.10
CA THR A 209 20.77 5.00 -4.41
C THR A 209 20.80 4.53 -5.86
N PHE A 210 19.71 4.71 -6.60
CA PHE A 210 19.59 4.33 -8.01
C PHE A 210 20.16 5.41 -8.94
N SER A 211 20.45 5.02 -10.19
CA SER A 211 20.92 5.96 -11.21
C SER A 211 19.83 6.95 -11.62
N ASP A 212 20.22 8.10 -12.16
CA ASP A 212 19.27 9.10 -12.68
C ASP A 212 18.32 8.48 -13.73
N LYS A 213 18.83 7.56 -14.55
CA LYS A 213 18.02 6.88 -15.58
C LYS A 213 16.93 6.01 -14.94
N GLU A 214 17.28 5.19 -13.96
CA GLU A 214 16.33 4.31 -13.25
C GLU A 214 15.29 5.13 -12.49
N ILE A 215 15.70 6.18 -11.79
CA ILE A 215 14.79 7.07 -11.06
C ILE A 215 13.79 7.73 -12.02
N LYS A 216 14.25 8.24 -13.16
CA LYS A 216 13.37 8.83 -14.17
C LYS A 216 12.39 7.79 -14.74
N SER A 217 12.82 6.54 -14.91
CA SER A 217 11.93 5.47 -15.35
C SER A 217 10.80 5.19 -14.35
N VAL A 218 11.12 5.16 -13.05
CA VAL A 218 10.10 5.02 -12.00
C VAL A 218 9.12 6.18 -12.00
N PHE A 219 9.62 7.42 -12.08
CA PHE A 219 8.75 8.60 -12.16
C PHE A 219 7.92 8.62 -13.44
N HIS A 220 8.47 8.16 -14.56
CA HIS A 220 7.71 8.03 -15.79
C HIS A 220 6.50 7.13 -15.57
N PHE A 221 6.71 5.92 -15.05
CA PHE A 221 5.64 4.95 -14.82
C PHE A 221 4.53 5.45 -13.88
N ILE A 222 4.86 6.26 -12.87
CA ILE A 222 3.87 6.91 -11.99
C ILE A 222 2.88 7.78 -12.77
N PHE A 223 3.33 8.46 -13.84
CA PHE A 223 2.53 9.41 -14.61
C PHE A 223 2.13 8.92 -16.01
N ASP A 224 2.58 7.73 -16.42
CA ASP A 224 2.41 7.11 -17.75
C ASP A 224 0.96 6.67 -18.06
N GLY A 225 -0.02 7.15 -17.32
CA GLY A 225 -1.44 6.86 -17.59
C GLY A 225 -1.91 7.40 -18.94
N PRO A 226 -3.12 7.04 -19.39
CA PRO A 226 -3.62 7.33 -20.75
C PRO A 226 -3.66 8.82 -21.09
N HIS A 227 -3.69 9.70 -20.10
CA HIS A 227 -3.59 11.15 -20.31
C HIS A 227 -2.68 11.75 -19.24
N PRO A 228 -1.36 11.88 -19.48
CA PRO A 228 -0.43 12.43 -18.49
C PRO A 228 -0.82 13.85 -18.03
N LYS A 229 -1.42 14.64 -18.93
CA LYS A 229 -1.90 16.01 -18.66
C LYS A 229 -3.34 16.03 -18.15
N ASN A 230 -3.54 15.61 -16.90
CA ASN A 230 -4.85 15.68 -16.24
C ASN A 230 -4.73 16.28 -14.82
N LYS A 231 -5.87 16.75 -14.26
CA LYS A 231 -5.91 17.40 -12.94
C LYS A 231 -5.46 16.49 -11.79
N TYR A 232 -5.70 15.18 -11.91
CA TYR A 232 -5.27 14.21 -10.90
C TYR A 232 -3.74 14.10 -10.89
N ASN A 233 -3.11 13.92 -12.05
CA ASN A 233 -1.65 13.86 -12.20
C ASN A 233 -0.97 15.16 -11.78
N GLU A 234 -1.55 16.31 -12.11
CA GLU A 234 -1.05 17.61 -11.67
C GLU A 234 -1.02 17.71 -10.14
N LYS A 235 -2.12 17.32 -9.49
CA LYS A 235 -2.21 17.29 -8.02
C LYS A 235 -1.23 16.28 -7.41
N LEU A 236 -1.12 15.10 -8.00
CA LEU A 236 -0.18 14.06 -7.54
C LEU A 236 1.27 14.55 -7.65
N TYR A 237 1.63 15.18 -8.77
CA TYR A 237 2.94 15.78 -8.98
C TYR A 237 3.26 16.85 -7.94
N GLU A 238 2.36 17.79 -7.67
CA GLU A 238 2.60 18.84 -6.66
C GLU A 238 2.80 18.26 -5.26
N ASN A 239 1.99 17.24 -4.89
CA ASN A 239 2.14 16.54 -3.62
C ASN A 239 3.50 15.84 -3.51
N LEU A 240 3.88 15.07 -4.54
CA LEU A 240 5.15 14.36 -4.58
C LEU A 240 6.33 15.32 -4.57
N LYS A 241 6.26 16.40 -5.33
CA LYS A 241 7.30 17.42 -5.40
C LYS A 241 7.55 18.04 -4.04
N LEU A 242 6.48 18.42 -3.32
CA LEU A 242 6.58 18.99 -1.98
C LEU A 242 7.17 18.00 -0.98
N ALA A 243 6.70 16.75 -0.98
CA ALA A 243 7.21 15.71 -0.08
C ALA A 243 8.70 15.40 -0.33
N ILE A 244 9.05 15.15 -1.60
CA ILE A 244 10.41 14.74 -2.00
C ILE A 244 11.42 15.88 -1.86
N ALA A 245 11.03 17.14 -2.11
CA ALA A 245 11.93 18.29 -1.96
C ALA A 245 12.45 18.44 -0.52
N GLY A 246 11.64 18.06 0.48
CA GLY A 246 12.05 18.04 1.88
C GLY A 246 13.13 17.00 2.21
N GLN A 247 13.22 15.92 1.41
CA GLN A 247 14.14 14.81 1.66
C GLN A 247 15.37 14.84 0.74
N ASN A 248 15.18 15.11 -0.56
CA ASN A 248 16.24 15.01 -1.56
C ASN A 248 15.98 15.89 -2.79
N GLN A 249 16.76 16.96 -2.91
CA GLN A 249 16.67 17.93 -4.03
C GLN A 249 16.98 17.31 -5.40
N ARG A 250 17.89 16.32 -5.48
CA ARG A 250 18.16 15.61 -6.74
C ARG A 250 16.91 14.87 -7.21
N LEU A 251 16.23 14.14 -6.31
CA LEU A 251 15.00 13.41 -6.66
C LEU A 251 13.88 14.37 -7.10
N SER A 252 13.69 15.49 -6.39
CA SER A 252 12.68 16.50 -6.75
C SER A 252 12.90 17.11 -8.14
N ARG A 253 14.17 17.39 -8.49
CA ARG A 253 14.54 17.83 -9.84
C ARG A 253 14.24 16.76 -10.89
N LEU A 254 14.63 15.51 -10.65
CA LEU A 254 14.39 14.40 -11.59
C LEU A 254 12.89 14.15 -11.80
N LEU A 255 12.07 14.27 -10.75
CA LEU A 255 10.61 14.23 -10.83
C LEU A 255 10.07 15.34 -11.75
N THR A 256 10.52 16.58 -11.51
CA THR A 256 10.12 17.76 -12.29
C THR A 256 10.48 17.61 -13.77
N ASP A 257 11.71 17.20 -14.07
CA ASP A 257 12.18 16.98 -15.44
C ASP A 257 11.33 15.91 -16.15
N THR A 258 11.02 14.81 -15.45
CA THR A 258 10.28 13.68 -16.03
C THR A 258 8.83 14.03 -16.30
N TYR A 259 8.15 14.62 -15.31
CA TYR A 259 6.75 15.05 -15.46
C TYR A 259 6.61 16.13 -16.54
N GLY A 260 7.52 17.11 -16.56
CA GLY A 260 7.53 18.16 -17.59
C GLY A 260 7.71 17.61 -19.00
N LYS A 261 8.56 16.59 -19.17
CA LYS A 261 8.75 15.91 -20.46
C LYS A 261 7.47 15.19 -20.90
N LEU A 262 6.86 14.38 -20.03
CA LEU A 262 5.61 13.67 -20.32
C LEU A 262 4.47 14.61 -20.74
N VAL A 263 4.30 15.71 -20.02
CA VAL A 263 3.26 16.71 -20.33
C VAL A 263 3.52 17.42 -21.67
N ALA A 264 4.78 17.57 -22.07
CA ALA A 264 5.14 18.19 -23.35
C ALA A 264 4.98 17.23 -24.55
N GLU A 265 5.11 15.92 -24.31
CA GLU A 265 4.95 14.86 -25.32
C GLU A 265 3.47 14.47 -25.52
N ASP A 266 2.60 14.78 -24.57
CA ASP A 266 1.15 14.53 -24.68
C ASP A 266 0.53 15.34 -25.83
N ASN A 267 0.15 14.62 -26.88
CA ASN A 267 -0.53 15.15 -28.06
C ASN A 267 -2.07 15.10 -27.93
N GLY A 268 -2.60 14.68 -26.78
CA GLY A 268 -4.04 14.55 -26.52
C GLY A 268 -4.68 13.26 -27.04
N HIS A 269 -3.92 12.33 -27.61
CA HIS A 269 -4.44 11.06 -28.14
C HIS A 269 -4.25 9.86 -27.22
N GLY A 270 -3.60 10.03 -26.06
CA GLY A 270 -3.22 8.91 -25.21
C GLY A 270 -2.25 7.94 -25.89
N HIS A 271 -1.66 7.05 -25.12
CA HIS A 271 -0.77 6.01 -25.61
C HIS A 271 -1.52 4.91 -26.36
#